data_AF-A0A168KT10-F1
#
_entry.id   AF-A0A168KT10-F1
#
_cell.length_a   1.000
_cell.length_b   1.000
_cell.length_c   1.000
_cell.angle_alpha   90.00
_cell.angle_beta   90.00
_cell.angle_gamma   90.00
#
_symmetry.space_group_name_H-M   'P 1'
#
loop_
_entity.id
_entity.type
_entity.pdbx_description
1 polymer ?
#
loop_
_entity_poly.entity_id
_entity_poly.type
_entity_poly.pdbx_seq_one_letter_code
_entity_poly.pdbx_strand_id
1 'polypeptide(L)'
;MLDFLATFMMKDPYFVFGRERSVDYALPWYLVGLSPWRLEAYRQLFSISGAFAAVAAAYSLTDMVHFYATRYCNPSRNIPWMYASAFGSFGEVFDRGLAGFWGSWWHQTFRQQFLGPAAFLLKKRVIRKGTAAGNLVALLSCFAMSGLLHGMGSLSAVPHTKLWRQPVFFLLQSIGMIVQQQLALLVKRVLPAASVPVRRAGNALFTLLWLYATAALFNDDMADMGLWLLEPVPFSVFRAAGFGFPGDAIWRWDSSYLFRWHSGRYWWQSGITI
;
A
#
# COMPACT_ATOMS: atom_id res chain seq x y z
N MET A 1 -14.98 -3.54 5.86
CA MET A 1 -13.53 -3.78 6.04
C MET A 1 -12.84 -2.56 6.67
N LEU A 2 -12.90 -1.37 6.07
CA LEU A 2 -12.25 -0.17 6.63
C LEU A 2 -12.67 0.16 8.06
N ASP A 3 -13.97 0.14 8.36
CA ASP A 3 -14.49 0.35 9.73
C ASP A 3 -13.90 -0.66 10.74
N PHE A 4 -13.90 -1.95 10.38
CA PHE A 4 -13.30 -3.02 11.18
C PHE A 4 -11.82 -2.72 11.46
N LEU A 5 -11.03 -2.52 10.41
CA LEU A 5 -9.59 -2.30 10.55
C LEU A 5 -9.29 -1.05 11.38
N ALA A 6 -9.92 0.09 11.07
CA ALA A 6 -9.74 1.32 11.84
C ALA A 6 -10.14 1.16 13.31
N THR A 7 -11.17 0.36 13.64
CA THR A 7 -11.55 0.13 15.05
C THR A 7 -10.53 -0.75 15.79
N PHE A 8 -10.09 -1.84 15.17
CA PHE A 8 -9.25 -2.83 15.85
C PHE A 8 -7.75 -2.49 15.80
N MET A 9 -7.30 -1.73 14.80
CA MET A 9 -5.92 -1.22 14.74
C MET A 9 -5.67 -0.26 15.91
N MET A 10 -6.63 0.58 16.28
CA MET A 10 -6.50 1.50 17.42
C MET A 10 -6.29 0.82 18.77
N LYS A 11 -6.51 -0.51 18.86
CA LYS A 11 -6.28 -1.28 20.09
C LYS A 11 -4.85 -1.77 20.26
N ASP A 12 -4.06 -1.84 19.18
CA ASP A 12 -2.64 -2.17 19.26
C ASP A 12 -1.84 -0.84 19.26
N PRO A 13 -1.08 -0.54 20.33
CA PRO A 13 -0.29 0.68 20.45
C PRO A 13 0.64 0.95 19.26
N TYR A 14 1.05 -0.10 18.52
CA TYR A 14 1.83 0.04 17.30
C TYR A 14 1.17 0.94 16.25
N PHE A 15 -0.13 0.78 16.00
CA PHE A 15 -0.81 1.58 14.95
C PHE A 15 -1.07 3.02 15.40
N VAL A 16 -0.99 3.30 16.70
CA VAL A 16 -1.27 4.61 17.28
C VAL A 16 0.02 5.42 17.45
N PHE A 17 1.07 4.80 17.99
CA PHE A 17 2.29 5.49 18.41
C PHE A 17 3.51 5.16 17.54
N GLY A 18 3.38 4.23 16.59
CA GLY A 18 4.51 3.75 15.81
C GLY A 18 5.34 2.70 16.55
N ARG A 19 6.34 2.13 15.86
CA ARG A 19 7.06 0.96 16.40
C ARG A 19 7.79 1.27 17.70
N GLU A 20 8.58 2.34 17.70
CA GLU A 20 9.51 2.63 18.79
C GLU A 20 8.79 2.99 20.08
N ARG A 21 7.73 3.81 20.01
CA ARG A 21 6.97 4.23 21.19
C ARG A 21 5.96 3.20 21.66
N SER A 22 5.54 2.26 20.79
CA SER A 22 4.55 1.25 21.17
C SER A 22 4.99 0.31 22.29
N VAL A 23 6.29 0.16 22.52
CA VAL A 23 6.84 -0.74 23.56
C VAL A 23 6.56 -0.24 24.99
N ASP A 24 6.30 1.07 25.14
CA ASP A 24 6.00 1.70 26.43
C ASP A 24 4.56 1.45 26.88
N TYR A 25 3.72 0.87 26.01
CA TYR A 25 2.31 0.65 26.24
C TYR A 25 1.98 -0.85 26.30
N ALA A 26 1.03 -1.21 27.16
CA ALA A 26 0.57 -2.58 27.27
C ALA A 26 -0.15 -3.03 26.00
N LEU A 27 0.18 -4.24 25.53
CA LEU A 27 -0.59 -4.89 24.46
C LEU A 27 -1.98 -5.26 24.96
N PRO A 28 -3.00 -5.25 24.08
CA PRO A 28 -4.31 -5.77 24.42
C PRO A 28 -4.23 -7.27 24.72
N TRP A 29 -5.09 -7.77 25.61
CA TRP A 29 -5.02 -9.13 26.17
C TRP A 29 -4.90 -10.25 25.12
N TYR A 30 -5.50 -10.09 23.93
CA TYR A 30 -5.46 -11.08 22.86
C TYR A 30 -4.16 -11.07 22.04
N LEU A 31 -3.27 -10.08 22.24
CA LEU A 31 -1.96 -10.00 21.60
C LEU A 31 -0.79 -10.33 22.56
N VAL A 32 -0.99 -10.24 23.87
CA VAL A 32 0.07 -10.44 24.89
C VAL A 32 0.76 -11.81 24.77
N GLY A 33 0.02 -12.87 24.42
CA GLY A 33 0.56 -14.22 24.29
C GLY A 33 1.24 -14.55 22.96
N LEU A 34 1.30 -13.60 22.01
CA LEU A 34 1.87 -13.86 20.70
C LEU A 34 3.40 -13.78 20.73
N SER A 35 4.07 -14.75 20.11
CA SER A 35 5.50 -14.67 19.83
C SER A 35 5.80 -13.50 18.88
N PRO A 36 7.00 -12.88 18.92
CA PRO A 36 7.31 -11.68 18.15
C PRO A 36 6.99 -11.74 16.65
N TRP A 37 7.26 -12.87 16.00
CA TRP A 37 6.97 -13.06 14.57
C TRP A 37 5.47 -13.17 14.25
N ARG A 38 4.66 -13.69 15.19
CA ARG A 38 3.20 -13.75 15.02
C ARG A 38 2.58 -12.38 15.20
N LEU A 39 3.07 -11.62 16.17
CA LEU A 39 2.65 -10.23 16.38
C LEU A 39 2.99 -9.37 15.16
N GLU A 40 4.19 -9.55 14.61
CA GLU A 40 4.60 -8.90 13.38
C GLU A 40 3.70 -9.29 12.19
N ALA A 41 3.45 -10.59 12.00
CA ALA A 41 2.54 -11.06 10.95
C ALA A 41 1.13 -10.48 11.09
N TYR A 42 0.60 -10.41 12.32
CA TYR A 42 -0.68 -9.75 12.62
C TYR A 42 -0.66 -8.29 12.16
N ARG A 43 0.37 -7.52 12.56
CA ARG A 43 0.50 -6.10 12.20
C ARG A 43 0.57 -5.90 10.70
N GLN A 44 1.40 -6.70 10.02
CA GLN A 44 1.55 -6.63 8.56
C GLN A 44 0.28 -7.01 7.82
N LEU A 45 -0.45 -8.04 8.28
CA LEU A 45 -1.74 -8.45 7.70
C LEU A 45 -2.81 -7.35 7.84
N PHE A 46 -2.87 -6.69 9.00
CA PHE A 46 -3.76 -5.56 9.21
C PHE A 46 -3.37 -4.36 8.32
N SER A 47 -2.09 -4.01 8.25
CA SER A 47 -1.60 -2.94 7.38
C SER A 47 -1.90 -3.18 5.90
N ILE A 48 -1.60 -4.37 5.36
CA ILE A 48 -1.84 -4.65 3.93
C ILE A 48 -3.34 -4.72 3.62
N SER A 49 -4.16 -5.26 4.54
CA SER A 49 -5.62 -5.26 4.40
C SER A 49 -6.18 -3.84 4.43
N GLY A 50 -5.63 -2.97 5.29
CA GLY A 50 -6.01 -1.57 5.40
C GLY A 50 -5.67 -0.80 4.13
N ALA A 51 -4.44 -0.93 3.66
CA ALA A 51 -3.99 -0.34 2.40
C ALA A 51 -4.83 -0.84 1.21
N PHE A 52 -5.08 -2.15 1.11
CA PHE A 52 -5.91 -2.73 0.05
C PHE A 52 -7.33 -2.14 0.08
N ALA A 53 -7.97 -2.13 1.24
CA ALA A 53 -9.34 -1.63 1.39
C ALA A 53 -9.43 -0.12 1.13
N ALA A 54 -8.43 0.66 1.56
CA ALA A 54 -8.40 2.11 1.36
C ALA A 54 -8.24 2.46 -0.12
N VAL A 55 -7.31 1.80 -0.82
CA VAL A 55 -7.10 1.98 -2.26
C VAL A 55 -8.36 1.56 -3.03
N ALA A 56 -8.93 0.40 -2.73
CA ALA A 56 -10.15 -0.06 -3.38
C ALA A 56 -11.30 0.94 -3.19
N ALA A 57 -11.50 1.45 -1.98
CA ALA A 57 -12.54 2.42 -1.68
C ALA A 57 -12.32 3.77 -2.38
N ALA A 58 -11.08 4.29 -2.35
CA ALA A 58 -10.75 5.57 -2.98
C ALA A 58 -10.97 5.56 -4.49
N TYR A 59 -10.52 4.50 -5.18
CA TYR A 59 -10.74 4.38 -6.63
C TYR A 59 -12.20 4.08 -6.97
N SER A 60 -12.90 3.28 -6.17
CA SER A 60 -14.33 3.05 -6.37
C SER A 60 -15.14 4.35 -6.21
N LEU A 61 -14.79 5.19 -5.24
CA LEU A 61 -15.40 6.50 -5.04
C LEU A 61 -15.09 7.44 -6.22
N THR A 62 -13.84 7.45 -6.67
CA THR A 62 -13.39 8.24 -7.83
C THR A 62 -14.15 7.84 -9.10
N ASP A 63 -14.29 6.54 -9.35
CA ASP A 63 -15.03 6.00 -10.49
C ASP A 63 -16.52 6.35 -10.42
N MET A 64 -17.12 6.30 -9.23
CA MET A 64 -18.49 6.72 -9.00
C MET A 64 -18.68 8.21 -9.32
N VAL A 65 -17.78 9.07 -8.84
CA VAL A 65 -17.80 10.52 -9.14
C VAL A 65 -17.68 10.76 -10.64
N HIS A 66 -16.72 10.11 -11.31
CA HIS A 66 -16.56 10.24 -12.76
C HIS A 66 -17.77 9.73 -13.53
N PHE A 67 -18.36 8.61 -13.10
CA PHE A 67 -19.57 8.06 -13.70
C PHE A 67 -20.71 9.06 -13.65
N TYR A 68 -21.03 9.62 -12.48
CA TYR A 68 -22.11 10.59 -12.36
C TYR A 68 -21.81 11.91 -13.09
N ALA A 69 -20.56 12.36 -13.10
CA ALA A 69 -20.16 13.58 -13.81
C ALA A 69 -20.24 13.42 -15.34
N THR A 70 -19.91 12.24 -15.88
CA THR A 70 -19.76 12.04 -17.33
C THR A 70 -20.91 11.29 -18.00
N ARG A 71 -21.80 10.62 -17.25
CA ARG A 71 -22.89 9.81 -17.82
C ARG A 71 -23.80 10.57 -18.80
N TYR A 72 -23.94 11.89 -18.64
CA TYR A 72 -24.81 12.71 -19.49
C TYR A 72 -24.09 13.30 -20.70
N CYS A 73 -22.78 13.53 -20.62
CA CYS A 73 -21.99 14.17 -21.68
C CYS A 73 -21.05 13.23 -22.44
N ASN A 74 -20.86 12.00 -21.94
CA ASN A 74 -20.02 10.99 -22.58
C ASN A 74 -20.71 9.61 -22.53
N PRO A 75 -21.59 9.30 -23.51
CA PRO A 75 -22.30 8.03 -23.58
C PRO A 75 -21.37 6.81 -23.60
N SER A 76 -20.12 6.93 -24.05
CA SER A 76 -19.14 5.83 -24.03
C SER A 76 -18.62 5.48 -22.62
N ARG A 77 -18.93 6.30 -21.61
CA ARG A 77 -18.52 6.12 -20.20
C ARG A 77 -19.72 5.92 -19.27
N ASN A 78 -20.92 5.71 -19.80
CA ASN A 78 -22.14 5.52 -19.01
C ASN A 78 -22.31 4.10 -18.43
N ILE A 79 -21.22 3.34 -18.34
CA ILE A 79 -21.19 1.96 -17.87
C ILE A 79 -20.19 1.84 -16.71
N PRO A 80 -20.63 1.51 -15.48
CA PRO A 80 -19.76 1.49 -14.30
C PRO A 80 -18.57 0.52 -14.37
N TRP A 81 -18.67 -0.60 -15.08
CA TRP A 81 -17.58 -1.58 -15.20
C TRP A 81 -16.55 -1.24 -16.28
N MET A 82 -16.67 -0.10 -16.96
CA MET A 82 -15.66 0.38 -17.91
C MET A 82 -14.51 1.15 -17.24
N TYR A 83 -14.65 1.47 -15.96
CA TYR A 83 -13.60 2.12 -15.20
C TYR A 83 -12.52 1.10 -14.77
N ALA A 84 -11.28 1.55 -14.74
CA ALA A 84 -10.14 0.67 -14.54
C ALA A 84 -10.04 0.24 -13.07
N SER A 85 -9.99 -1.07 -12.82
CA SER A 85 -9.76 -1.59 -11.48
C SER A 85 -8.40 -1.14 -10.92
N ALA A 86 -8.37 -0.80 -9.63
CA ALA A 86 -7.13 -0.53 -8.91
C ALA A 86 -6.24 -1.77 -8.75
N PHE A 87 -6.82 -2.97 -8.87
CA PHE A 87 -6.13 -4.24 -8.73
C PHE A 87 -6.35 -5.14 -9.95
N GLY A 88 -5.31 -5.88 -10.35
CA GLY A 88 -5.42 -6.89 -11.39
C GLY A 88 -5.83 -8.27 -10.87
N SER A 89 -5.51 -9.32 -11.63
CA SER A 89 -5.77 -10.70 -11.22
C SER A 89 -4.78 -11.17 -10.17
N PHE A 90 -5.28 -11.72 -9.05
CA PHE A 90 -4.43 -12.32 -8.02
C PHE A 90 -3.70 -13.57 -8.50
N GLY A 91 -4.22 -14.23 -9.55
CA GLY A 91 -3.57 -15.38 -10.19
C GLY A 91 -2.13 -15.11 -10.63
N GLU A 92 -1.83 -13.85 -10.98
CA GLU A 92 -0.50 -13.41 -11.40
C GLU A 92 0.56 -13.56 -10.31
N VAL A 93 0.18 -13.52 -9.02
CA VAL A 93 1.11 -13.78 -7.91
C VAL A 93 1.57 -15.24 -7.93
N PHE A 94 0.68 -16.17 -8.25
CA PHE A 94 1.03 -17.58 -8.38
C PHE A 94 1.83 -17.84 -9.66
N ASP A 95 1.50 -17.15 -10.75
CA ASP A 95 2.09 -17.43 -12.06
C ASP A 95 3.45 -16.75 -12.25
N ARG A 96 3.64 -15.56 -11.67
CA ARG A 96 4.83 -14.69 -11.86
C ARG A 96 5.47 -14.25 -10.55
N GLY A 97 4.97 -14.67 -9.39
CA GLY A 97 5.58 -14.38 -8.10
C GLY A 97 5.57 -12.90 -7.75
N LEU A 98 6.68 -12.40 -7.22
CA LEU A 98 6.83 -11.01 -6.80
C LEU A 98 6.69 -10.04 -7.97
N ALA A 99 7.14 -10.44 -9.17
CA ALA A 99 6.93 -9.66 -10.39
C ALA A 99 5.44 -9.58 -10.78
N GLY A 100 4.67 -10.64 -10.54
CA GLY A 100 3.21 -10.63 -10.70
C GLY A 100 2.49 -9.79 -9.65
N PHE A 101 2.95 -9.86 -8.40
CA PHE A 101 2.43 -9.03 -7.30
C PHE A 101 2.49 -7.55 -7.66
N TRP A 102 3.67 -7.00 -7.93
CA TRP A 102 3.82 -5.57 -8.20
C TRP A 102 3.44 -5.19 -9.64
N GLY A 103 3.83 -6.05 -10.58
CA GLY A 103 3.73 -5.78 -12.01
C GLY A 103 2.44 -6.26 -12.64
N SER A 104 1.43 -6.74 -11.91
CA SER A 104 0.13 -7.11 -12.50
C SER A 104 -1.03 -7.06 -11.50
N TRP A 105 -0.82 -7.32 -10.21
CA TRP A 105 -1.90 -7.39 -9.23
C TRP A 105 -2.08 -6.11 -8.41
N TRP A 106 -1.04 -5.68 -7.68
CA TRP A 106 -1.12 -4.62 -6.67
C TRP A 106 -1.15 -3.22 -7.30
N HIS A 107 -2.08 -2.38 -6.85
CA HIS A 107 -2.09 -0.93 -7.06
C HIS A 107 -1.74 -0.45 -8.50
N GLN A 108 -2.46 -0.97 -9.50
CA GLN A 108 -2.13 -0.78 -10.92
C GLN A 108 -2.35 0.64 -11.45
N THR A 109 -2.98 1.52 -10.68
CA THR A 109 -3.31 2.91 -11.06
C THR A 109 -2.09 3.83 -11.25
N PHE A 110 -0.96 3.50 -10.63
CA PHE A 110 0.31 4.24 -10.80
C PHE A 110 1.26 3.60 -11.82
N ARG A 111 0.88 2.48 -12.43
CA ARG A 111 1.77 1.69 -13.28
C ARG A 111 2.37 2.53 -14.42
N GLN A 112 1.54 3.27 -15.14
CA GLN A 112 1.99 4.03 -16.31
C GLN A 112 2.92 5.18 -15.92
N GLN A 113 2.62 5.82 -14.79
CA GLN A 113 3.41 6.91 -14.22
C GLN A 113 4.79 6.41 -13.79
N PHE A 114 4.87 5.26 -13.12
CA PHE A 114 6.14 4.66 -12.70
C PHE A 114 6.95 4.08 -13.87
N LEU A 115 6.31 3.67 -14.97
CA LEU A 115 7.00 3.25 -16.20
C LEU A 115 7.53 4.43 -17.03
N GLY A 116 7.05 5.65 -16.78
CA GLY A 116 7.42 6.87 -17.53
C GLY A 116 8.93 7.12 -17.63
N PRO A 117 9.70 7.12 -16.51
CA PRO A 117 11.15 7.31 -16.55
C PRO A 117 11.87 6.27 -17.42
N ALA A 118 11.51 4.99 -17.29
CA ALA A 118 12.10 3.93 -18.10
C ALA A 118 11.78 4.10 -19.60
N ALA A 119 10.53 4.47 -19.92
CA ALA A 119 10.11 4.77 -21.29
C ALA A 119 10.89 5.96 -21.88
N PHE A 120 11.15 6.99 -21.08
CA PHE A 120 11.98 8.13 -21.50
C PHE A 120 13.42 7.70 -21.80
N LEU A 121 14.06 6.92 -20.92
CA LEU A 121 15.43 6.44 -21.13
C LEU A 121 15.55 5.54 -22.37
N LEU A 122 14.55 4.70 -22.63
CA LEU A 122 14.45 3.90 -23.86
C LEU A 122 14.33 4.80 -25.10
N LYS A 123 13.45 5.81 -25.06
CA LYS A 123 13.26 6.77 -26.17
C LYS A 123 14.54 7.55 -26.48
N LYS A 124 15.30 7.91 -25.44
CA LYS A 124 16.60 8.60 -25.57
C LYS A 124 17.76 7.67 -25.92
N ARG A 125 17.50 6.37 -26.09
CA ARG A 125 18.51 5.34 -26.39
C ARG A 125 19.63 5.24 -25.34
N VAL A 126 19.37 5.72 -24.12
CA VAL A 126 20.30 5.60 -22.97
C VAL A 126 20.34 4.14 -22.49
N ILE A 127 19.18 3.48 -22.49
CA ILE A 127 19.07 2.04 -22.23
C ILE A 127 18.52 1.32 -23.46
N ARG A 128 18.88 0.04 -23.62
CA ARG A 128 18.43 -0.81 -24.74
C ARG A 128 17.39 -1.81 -24.26
N LYS A 129 16.27 -1.90 -24.97
CA LYS A 129 15.21 -2.89 -24.68
C LYS A 129 15.77 -4.31 -24.87
N GLY A 130 15.42 -5.21 -23.96
CA GLY A 130 15.79 -6.62 -24.05
C GLY A 130 17.19 -6.96 -23.57
N THR A 131 18.02 -5.98 -23.20
CA THR A 131 19.30 -6.25 -22.53
C THR A 131 19.10 -6.36 -21.02
N ALA A 132 19.92 -7.17 -20.35
CA ALA A 132 19.87 -7.33 -18.89
C ALA A 132 20.06 -5.98 -18.17
N ALA A 133 21.04 -5.19 -18.58
CA ALA A 133 21.29 -3.86 -18.04
C ALA A 133 20.12 -2.90 -18.26
N GLY A 134 19.50 -2.91 -19.45
CA GLY A 134 18.35 -2.06 -19.73
C GLY A 134 17.12 -2.42 -18.89
N ASN A 135 16.85 -3.72 -18.73
CA ASN A 135 15.76 -4.20 -17.89
C ASN A 135 16.00 -3.87 -16.40
N LEU A 136 17.25 -4.00 -15.93
CA LEU A 136 17.62 -3.64 -14.56
C LEU A 136 17.43 -2.15 -14.28
N VAL A 137 17.92 -1.27 -15.16
CA VAL A 137 17.75 0.18 -15.00
C VAL A 137 16.28 0.56 -15.03
N ALA A 138 15.48 -0.03 -15.94
CA ALA A 138 14.05 0.20 -16.01
C ALA A 138 13.34 -0.21 -14.70
N LEU A 139 13.68 -1.38 -14.17
CA LEU A 139 13.12 -1.90 -12.93
C LEU A 139 13.47 -1.01 -11.72
N LEU A 140 14.75 -0.67 -11.56
CA LEU A 140 15.23 0.19 -10.49
C LEU A 140 14.60 1.58 -10.55
N SER A 141 14.49 2.15 -11.76
CA SER A 141 13.87 3.47 -11.95
C SER A 141 12.39 3.48 -11.57
N CYS A 142 11.65 2.42 -11.92
CA CYS A 142 10.24 2.26 -11.55
C CYS A 142 10.07 2.20 -10.02
N PHE A 143 10.85 1.37 -9.34
CA PHE A 143 10.77 1.22 -7.89
C PHE A 143 11.34 2.42 -7.12
N ALA A 144 12.36 3.11 -7.65
CA ALA A 144 12.85 4.36 -7.09
C ALA A 144 11.76 5.44 -7.12
N MET A 145 11.07 5.61 -8.26
CA MET A 145 9.97 6.57 -8.36
C MET A 145 8.83 6.23 -7.39
N SER A 146 8.51 4.94 -7.26
CA SER A 146 7.50 4.47 -6.30
C SER A 146 7.90 4.77 -4.85
N GLY A 147 9.15 4.49 -4.49
CA GLY A 147 9.67 4.74 -3.15
C GLY A 147 9.77 6.23 -2.80
N LEU A 148 10.16 7.07 -3.75
CA LEU A 148 10.17 8.52 -3.57
C LEU A 148 8.75 9.06 -3.35
N LEU A 149 7.78 8.63 -4.17
CA LEU A 149 6.38 9.06 -4.02
C LEU A 149 5.84 8.72 -2.62
N HIS A 150 6.06 7.49 -2.16
CA HIS A 150 5.59 7.09 -0.82
C HIS A 150 6.36 7.78 0.30
N GLY A 151 7.67 8.02 0.13
CA GLY A 151 8.48 8.78 1.08
C GLY A 151 8.06 10.25 1.24
N MET A 152 7.32 10.82 0.27
CA MET A 152 6.73 12.15 0.43
C MET A 152 5.68 12.19 1.55
N GLY A 153 4.97 11.08 1.80
CA GLY A 153 4.05 10.99 2.95
C GLY A 153 4.79 11.19 4.26
N SER A 154 5.92 10.51 4.43
CA SER A 154 6.82 10.62 5.58
C SER A 154 7.37 12.05 5.73
N LEU A 155 7.68 12.73 4.62
CA LEU A 155 8.16 14.12 4.61
C LEU A 155 7.08 15.13 5.01
N SER A 156 5.83 14.89 4.61
CA SER A 156 4.69 15.76 4.92
C SER A 156 4.04 15.48 6.27
N ALA A 157 4.44 14.40 6.94
CA ALA A 157 3.87 14.00 8.23
C ALA A 157 4.23 15.01 9.33
N VAL A 158 3.32 15.19 10.28
CA VAL A 158 3.58 16.04 11.47
C VAL A 158 4.66 15.41 12.37
N PRO A 159 4.61 14.09 12.69
CA PRO A 159 5.69 13.45 13.43
C PRO A 159 6.96 13.32 12.59
N HIS A 160 8.13 13.35 13.25
CA HIS A 160 9.37 12.99 12.60
C HIS A 160 9.41 11.50 12.27
N THR A 161 9.59 11.20 10.99
CA THR A 161 9.66 9.84 10.44
C THR A 161 11.03 9.58 9.79
N LYS A 162 11.24 8.37 9.26
CA LYS A 162 12.49 7.98 8.61
C LYS A 162 12.30 7.93 7.10
N LEU A 163 12.59 9.06 6.43
CA LEU A 163 12.39 9.27 4.98
C LEU A 163 13.02 8.18 4.08
N TRP A 164 14.02 7.45 4.55
CA TRP A 164 14.68 6.39 3.79
C TRP A 164 13.92 5.07 3.77
N ARG A 165 13.00 4.82 4.73
CA ARG A 165 12.33 3.51 4.88
C ARG A 165 11.51 3.14 3.66
N GLN A 166 10.69 4.06 3.15
CA GLN A 166 9.87 3.84 1.96
C GLN A 166 10.74 3.60 0.70
N PRO A 167 11.72 4.48 0.35
CA PRO A 167 12.66 4.21 -0.73
C PRO A 167 13.35 2.85 -0.65
N VAL A 168 13.86 2.48 0.53
CA VAL A 168 14.55 1.19 0.71
C VAL A 168 13.59 0.02 0.53
N PHE A 169 12.38 0.09 1.10
CA PHE A 169 11.36 -0.94 0.92
C PHE A 169 11.07 -1.21 -0.57
N PHE A 170 10.80 -0.17 -1.36
CA PHE A 170 10.47 -0.32 -2.77
C PHE A 170 11.67 -0.78 -3.59
N LEU A 171 12.87 -0.26 -3.34
CA LEU A 171 14.09 -0.73 -4.02
C LEU A 171 14.38 -2.20 -3.73
N LEU A 172 14.15 -2.68 -2.50
CA LEU A 172 14.29 -4.09 -2.15
C LEU A 172 13.34 -4.99 -2.96
N GLN A 173 12.18 -4.51 -3.41
CA GLN A 173 11.30 -5.32 -4.25
C GLN A 173 11.94 -5.65 -5.61
N SER A 174 12.69 -4.71 -6.19
CA SER A 174 13.46 -4.98 -7.41
C SER A 174 14.53 -6.05 -7.20
N ILE A 175 15.23 -6.01 -6.06
CA ILE A 175 16.21 -7.02 -5.67
C ILE A 175 15.52 -8.38 -5.45
N GLY A 176 14.36 -8.40 -4.81
CA GLY A 176 13.56 -9.60 -4.60
C GLY A 176 13.18 -10.29 -5.91
N MET A 177 12.82 -9.51 -6.94
CA MET A 177 12.51 -10.07 -8.26
C MET A 177 13.74 -10.72 -8.91
N ILE A 178 14.91 -10.09 -8.79
CA ILE A 178 16.17 -10.64 -9.30
C ILE A 178 16.53 -11.92 -8.56
N VAL A 179 16.45 -11.92 -7.23
CA VAL A 179 16.70 -13.10 -6.40
C VAL A 179 15.73 -14.23 -6.75
N GLN A 180 14.44 -13.95 -6.87
CA GLN A 180 13.44 -14.94 -7.27
C GLN A 180 13.77 -15.55 -8.64
N GLN A 181 14.18 -14.72 -9.59
CA GLN A 181 14.55 -15.19 -10.93
C GLN A 181 15.76 -16.13 -10.88
N GLN A 182 16.80 -15.79 -10.12
CA GLN A 182 17.99 -16.65 -9.97
C GLN A 182 17.64 -17.97 -9.26
N LEU A 183 16.85 -17.91 -8.19
CA LEU A 183 16.39 -19.11 -7.48
C LEU A 183 15.53 -20.00 -8.40
N ALA A 184 14.64 -19.43 -9.21
CA ALA A 184 13.84 -20.18 -10.17
C ALA A 184 14.72 -20.88 -11.22
N LEU A 185 15.81 -20.24 -11.67
CA LEU A 185 16.77 -20.88 -12.57
C LEU A 185 17.51 -22.05 -11.90
N LEU A 186 17.92 -21.89 -10.65
CA LEU A 186 18.56 -22.97 -9.87
C LEU A 186 17.60 -24.14 -9.62
N VAL A 187 16.37 -23.85 -9.18
CA VAL A 187 15.33 -24.87 -8.98
C VAL A 187 15.03 -25.61 -10.27
N LYS A 188 14.97 -24.91 -11.42
CA LYS A 188 14.77 -25.55 -12.72
C LYS A 188 15.91 -26.52 -13.10
N ARG A 189 17.14 -26.28 -12.64
CA ARG A 189 18.26 -27.22 -12.86
C ARG A 189 18.13 -28.49 -12.01
N VAL A 190 17.65 -28.35 -10.77
CA VAL A 190 17.51 -29.48 -9.83
C VAL A 190 16.21 -30.25 -10.05
N LEU A 191 15.12 -29.56 -10.37
CA LEU A 191 13.77 -30.08 -10.56
C LEU A 191 13.20 -29.66 -11.94
N PRO A 192 13.79 -30.13 -13.06
CA PRO A 192 13.39 -29.70 -14.40
C PRO A 192 11.95 -30.08 -14.76
N ALA A 193 11.42 -31.15 -14.16
CA ALA A 193 10.06 -31.65 -14.36
C ALA A 193 9.07 -31.20 -13.26
N ALA A 194 9.37 -30.12 -12.50
CA ALA A 194 8.46 -29.59 -11.49
C ALA A 194 7.08 -29.27 -12.10
N SER A 195 6.02 -29.82 -11.51
CA SER A 195 4.65 -29.63 -11.97
C SER A 195 4.20 -28.17 -11.83
N VAL A 196 3.17 -27.76 -12.59
CA VAL A 196 2.60 -26.40 -12.53
C VAL A 196 2.22 -26.00 -11.08
N PRO A 197 1.53 -26.83 -10.29
CA PRO A 197 1.19 -26.48 -8.90
C PRO A 197 2.42 -26.22 -8.03
N VAL A 198 3.48 -27.02 -8.18
CA VAL A 198 4.72 -26.85 -7.40
C VAL A 198 5.39 -25.52 -7.71
N ARG A 199 5.46 -25.14 -8.99
CA ARG A 199 6.02 -23.83 -9.40
C ARG A 199 5.19 -22.66 -8.88
N ARG A 200 3.86 -22.78 -8.97
CA ARG A 200 2.92 -21.76 -8.46
C ARG A 200 3.01 -21.61 -6.94
N ALA A 201 3.12 -22.72 -6.21
CA ALA A 201 3.34 -22.71 -4.77
C ALA A 201 4.68 -22.06 -4.41
N GLY A 202 5.76 -22.38 -5.15
CA GLY A 202 7.07 -21.74 -4.96
C GLY A 202 7.05 -20.23 -5.18
N ASN A 203 6.35 -19.77 -6.23
CA ASN A 203 6.16 -18.34 -6.50
C ASN A 203 5.39 -17.64 -5.37
N ALA A 204 4.28 -18.23 -4.92
CA ALA A 204 3.48 -17.67 -3.83
C ALA A 204 4.26 -17.64 -2.51
N LEU A 205 4.97 -18.73 -2.18
CA LEU A 205 5.77 -18.84 -0.96
C LEU A 205 6.91 -17.82 -0.96
N PHE A 206 7.66 -17.70 -2.07
CA PHE A 206 8.73 -16.71 -2.16
C PHE A 206 8.18 -15.30 -1.99
N THR A 207 7.07 -14.98 -2.67
CA THR A 207 6.44 -13.65 -2.58
C THR A 207 6.00 -13.34 -1.16
N LEU A 208 5.35 -14.28 -0.48
CA LEU A 208 4.90 -14.13 0.90
C LEU A 208 6.07 -13.91 1.85
N LEU A 209 7.12 -14.74 1.76
CA LEU A 209 8.29 -14.63 2.64
C LEU A 209 9.07 -13.33 2.40
N TRP A 210 9.24 -12.95 1.13
CA TRP A 210 9.95 -11.71 0.77
C TRP A 210 9.21 -10.47 1.29
N LEU A 211 7.90 -10.42 1.06
CA LEU A 211 7.07 -9.32 1.55
C LEU A 211 7.05 -9.31 3.08
N TYR A 212 6.90 -10.45 3.73
CA TYR A 212 6.94 -10.53 5.20
C TYR A 212 8.25 -9.98 5.78
N ALA A 213 9.39 -10.37 5.18
CA ALA A 213 10.71 -9.93 5.62
C ALA A 213 10.99 -8.44 5.39
N THR A 214 10.33 -7.82 4.41
CA THR A 214 10.60 -6.42 4.02
C THR A 214 9.50 -5.45 4.45
N ALA A 215 8.27 -5.92 4.69
CA ALA A 215 7.10 -5.07 4.91
C ALA A 215 7.19 -4.20 6.17
N ALA A 216 7.96 -4.59 7.19
CA ALA A 216 8.19 -3.75 8.36
C ALA A 216 8.74 -2.36 7.98
N LEU A 217 9.60 -2.26 6.95
CA LEU A 217 10.10 -0.98 6.47
C LEU A 217 8.97 -0.04 6.04
N PHE A 218 7.99 -0.58 5.31
CA PHE A 218 6.82 0.19 4.86
C PHE A 218 5.87 0.46 6.03
N ASN A 219 5.49 -0.58 6.77
CA ASN A 219 4.44 -0.51 7.77
C ASN A 219 4.85 0.31 9.00
N ASP A 220 6.11 0.24 9.43
CA ASP A 220 6.60 1.01 10.57
C ASP A 220 6.55 2.48 10.28
N ASP A 221 6.98 2.88 9.09
CA ASP A 221 6.94 4.27 8.67
C ASP A 221 5.49 4.77 8.52
N MET A 222 4.57 3.91 8.07
CA MET A 222 3.14 4.23 8.02
C MET A 222 2.52 4.42 9.40
N ALA A 223 2.94 3.62 10.38
CA ALA A 223 2.52 3.74 11.76
C ALA A 223 3.12 4.99 12.43
N ASP A 224 4.42 5.24 12.23
CA ASP A 224 5.13 6.39 12.78
C ASP A 224 4.58 7.73 12.26
N MET A 225 4.11 7.79 11.00
CA MET A 225 3.43 8.99 10.49
C MET A 225 2.00 9.19 11.03
N GLY A 226 1.44 8.20 11.73
CA GLY A 226 0.06 8.24 12.23
C GLY A 226 -1.00 8.00 11.16
N LEU A 227 -0.68 7.32 10.05
CA LEU A 227 -1.62 7.08 8.95
C LEU A 227 -2.90 6.39 9.42
N TRP A 228 -2.76 5.45 10.35
CA TRP A 228 -3.86 4.63 10.84
C TRP A 228 -4.80 5.37 11.80
N LEU A 229 -4.45 6.60 12.20
CA LEU A 229 -5.31 7.48 12.98
C LEU A 229 -6.40 8.16 12.14
N LEU A 230 -6.24 8.15 10.81
CA LEU A 230 -7.25 8.67 9.90
C LEU A 230 -8.53 7.83 10.00
N GLU A 231 -9.68 8.48 10.17
CA GLU A 231 -10.98 7.80 10.15
C GLU A 231 -11.50 7.67 8.71
N PRO A 232 -11.43 6.48 8.08
CA PRO A 232 -11.65 6.34 6.65
C PRO A 232 -13.14 6.33 6.26
N VAL A 233 -14.04 6.21 7.23
CA VAL A 233 -15.49 6.14 7.02
C VAL A 233 -16.22 7.00 8.05
N PRO A 234 -17.35 7.64 7.67
CA PRO A 234 -18.05 8.58 8.55
C PRO A 234 -18.79 7.89 9.72
N PHE A 235 -19.21 6.64 9.54
CA PHE A 235 -20.02 5.91 10.51
C PHE A 235 -19.38 4.56 10.85
N SER A 236 -19.39 4.19 12.14
CA SER A 236 -18.81 2.95 12.63
C SER A 236 -19.85 2.00 13.20
N VAL A 237 -20.07 0.90 12.50
CA VAL A 237 -20.90 -0.22 12.97
C VAL A 237 -20.21 -0.92 14.14
N PHE A 238 -18.88 -1.03 14.12
CA PHE A 238 -18.14 -1.69 15.21
C PHE A 238 -18.15 -0.87 16.51
N ARG A 239 -18.05 0.47 16.45
CA ARG A 239 -18.25 1.31 17.63
C ARG A 239 -19.69 1.24 18.15
N ALA A 240 -20.69 1.26 17.25
CA ALA A 240 -22.09 1.07 17.63
C ALA A 240 -22.34 -0.28 18.34
N ALA A 241 -21.61 -1.32 17.94
CA ALA A 241 -21.64 -2.64 18.57
C ALA A 241 -20.79 -2.74 19.85
N GLY A 242 -20.22 -1.64 20.36
CA GLY A 242 -19.47 -1.61 21.61
C GLY A 242 -18.00 -2.02 21.51
N PHE A 243 -17.44 -2.11 20.30
CA PHE A 243 -16.02 -2.46 20.11
C PHE A 243 -15.07 -1.26 20.14
N GLY A 244 -15.58 -0.02 20.24
CA GLY A 244 -14.80 1.20 20.39
C GLY A 244 -14.20 1.38 21.80
N PHE A 245 -13.40 2.43 21.97
CA PHE A 245 -12.99 2.86 23.30
C PHE A 245 -14.13 3.59 24.04
N PRO A 246 -14.11 3.62 25.38
CA PRO A 246 -15.06 4.43 26.14
C PRO A 246 -15.03 5.90 25.68
N GLY A 247 -16.20 6.42 25.28
CA GLY A 247 -16.34 7.78 24.75
C GLY A 247 -16.25 7.90 23.22
N ASP A 248 -15.96 6.82 22.51
CA ASP A 248 -15.96 6.82 21.04
C ASP A 248 -17.36 7.14 20.49
N ALA A 249 -17.43 8.14 19.60
CA ALA A 249 -18.64 8.44 18.86
C ALA A 249 -18.86 7.43 17.73
N ILE A 250 -20.12 7.03 17.54
CA ILE A 250 -20.54 6.18 16.41
C ILE A 250 -20.33 6.92 15.08
N TRP A 251 -20.60 8.21 15.08
CA TRP A 251 -20.26 9.14 14.00
C TRP A 251 -18.81 9.61 14.19
N ARG A 252 -17.94 9.34 13.20
CA ARG A 252 -16.49 9.51 13.29
C ARG A 252 -15.98 10.86 12.80
N TRP A 253 -16.64 11.43 11.80
CA TRP A 253 -16.16 12.65 11.16
C TRP A 253 -16.68 13.88 11.91
N ASP A 254 -15.75 14.68 12.43
CA ASP A 254 -16.07 15.97 13.03
C ASP A 254 -15.73 17.12 12.08
N SER A 255 -15.68 18.35 12.61
CA SER A 255 -15.35 19.55 11.84
C SER A 255 -13.93 19.55 11.25
N SER A 256 -13.03 18.66 11.69
CA SER A 256 -11.69 18.50 11.11
C SER A 256 -11.69 17.70 9.80
N TYR A 257 -12.77 16.98 9.49
CA TYR A 257 -12.93 16.24 8.24
C TYR A 257 -13.68 17.05 7.17
N LEU A 258 -14.14 18.25 7.53
CA LEU A 258 -14.90 19.13 6.65
C LEU A 258 -14.06 20.34 6.26
N PHE A 259 -14.23 20.79 5.02
CA PHE A 259 -13.64 22.04 4.57
C PHE A 259 -14.16 23.19 5.42
N ARG A 260 -13.23 23.96 5.99
CA ARG A 260 -13.54 25.17 6.76
C ARG A 260 -12.74 26.33 6.23
N TRP A 261 -13.33 27.52 6.31
CA TRP A 261 -12.63 28.75 6.00
C TRP A 261 -11.68 29.10 7.15
N HIS A 262 -10.39 29.20 6.86
CA HIS A 262 -9.39 29.76 7.76
C HIS A 262 -9.12 31.22 7.36
N SER A 263 -9.23 32.14 8.32
CA SER A 263 -8.85 33.54 8.15
C SER A 263 -7.49 33.78 8.79
N GLY A 264 -6.46 33.98 7.98
CA GLY A 264 -5.13 34.38 8.43
C GLY A 264 -5.00 35.90 8.57
N ARG A 265 -3.81 36.36 9.00
CA ARG A 265 -3.51 37.79 9.15
C ARG A 265 -3.43 38.51 7.80
N TYR A 266 -3.02 37.79 6.77
CA TYR A 266 -2.92 38.28 5.40
C TYR A 266 -3.77 37.43 4.46
N TRP A 267 -4.19 37.99 3.32
CA TRP A 267 -5.07 37.28 2.38
C TRP A 267 -4.46 35.97 1.86
N TRP A 268 -3.13 35.90 1.71
CA TRP A 268 -2.42 34.68 1.29
C TRP A 268 -2.28 33.62 2.40
N GLN A 269 -2.67 33.95 3.62
CA GLN A 269 -2.78 33.02 4.75
C GLN A 269 -4.23 32.60 4.99
N SER A 270 -5.20 33.21 4.29
CA SER A 270 -6.61 32.85 4.37
C SER A 270 -6.96 31.89 3.24
N GLY A 271 -7.85 30.94 3.51
CA GLY A 271 -8.28 29.98 2.51
C GLY A 271 -9.07 28.82 3.09
N ILE A 272 -9.34 27.84 2.24
CA ILE A 272 -9.99 26.60 2.67
C ILE A 272 -8.92 25.72 3.32
N THR A 273 -9.18 25.30 4.55
CA THR A 273 -8.39 24.29 5.28
C THR A 273 -9.26 23.07 5.57
N ILE A 274 -8.60 21.97 5.91
CA ILE A 274 -9.19 20.75 6.46
C ILE A 274 -8.68 20.73 7.92
#